data_AF-A0A0G1CQA0-F1
#
_entry.id   AF-A0A0G1CQA0-F1
#
_cell.length_a   1.000
_cell.length_b   1.000
_cell.length_c   1.000
_cell.angle_alpha   90.00
_cell.angle_beta   90.00
_cell.angle_gamma   90.00
#
_symmetry.space_group_name_H-M   'P 1'
#
loop_
_entity.id
_entity.type
_entity.pdbx_description
1 polymer ?
#
loop_
_entity_poly.entity_id
_entity_poly.type
_entity_poly.pdbx_seq_one_letter_code
_entity_poly.pdbx_strand_id
1 'polypeptide(L)'
;MKYRSEDIFTPQGFLADVEHNPNLDFLMNIYNIPRAFGVSGFGGNWNVGRHSVATAFVALYWSKYNHFSPEKRDRLTTQALLHDLHEAVTGDILPMFKARVVKNQLAKIQENILQALEVHFDKNLEKDLKICDLVAFLYEIKQVSPSILNPKKLQLATTITQKQQDILFEYGQEMGIRKEKIKKFLKLLDI
;
A
#
# COMPACT_ATOMS: atom_id res chain seq x y z
N MET A 1 -10.89 11.84 33.41
CA MET A 1 -9.97 12.48 32.44
C MET A 1 -10.47 12.11 31.05
N LYS A 2 -10.90 13.07 30.22
CA LYS A 2 -11.25 12.79 28.81
C LYS A 2 -9.94 12.86 28.01
N TYR A 3 -9.45 11.71 27.55
CA TYR A 3 -8.35 11.66 26.58
C TYR A 3 -8.76 12.42 25.33
N ARG A 4 -7.94 13.37 24.89
CA ARG A 4 -8.12 14.05 23.61
C ARG A 4 -7.41 13.23 22.54
N SER A 5 -7.86 13.31 21.29
CA SER A 5 -7.21 12.61 20.16
C SER A 5 -5.74 13.01 19.94
N GLU A 6 -5.36 14.15 20.49
CA GLU A 6 -4.01 14.72 20.54
C GLU A 6 -3.09 14.02 21.57
N ASP A 7 -3.64 13.16 22.43
CA ASP A 7 -2.90 12.39 23.45
C ASP A 7 -2.49 10.97 22.97
N ILE A 8 -2.55 10.67 21.67
CA ILE A 8 -2.13 9.36 21.15
C ILE A 8 -0.60 9.27 21.21
N PHE A 9 -0.10 8.43 22.10
CA PHE A 9 1.33 8.16 22.25
C PHE A 9 1.76 7.03 21.33
N THR A 10 2.74 7.31 20.49
CA THR A 10 3.46 6.34 19.67
C THR A 10 4.80 6.02 20.33
N PRO A 11 5.47 4.90 20.00
CA PRO A 11 6.83 4.66 20.48
C PRO A 11 7.82 5.78 20.12
N GLN A 12 7.49 6.62 19.14
CA GLN A 12 8.31 7.73 18.64
C GLN A 12 7.88 9.12 19.19
N GLY A 13 6.83 9.20 20.00
CA GLY A 13 6.30 10.46 20.56
C GLY A 13 4.80 10.63 20.36
N PHE A 14 4.26 11.81 20.68
CA PHE A 14 2.84 12.11 20.44
C PHE A 14 2.55 12.17 18.95
N LEU A 15 1.44 11.56 18.51
CA LEU A 15 1.01 11.54 17.12
C LEU A 15 0.97 12.94 16.51
N ALA A 16 0.43 13.92 17.24
CA ALA A 16 0.32 15.30 16.80
C ALA A 16 1.69 15.94 16.51
N ASP A 17 2.75 15.52 17.20
CA ASP A 17 4.10 16.03 16.99
C ASP A 17 4.78 15.32 15.83
N VAL A 18 4.74 13.98 15.83
CA VAL A 18 5.48 13.14 14.86
C VAL A 18 4.89 13.19 13.46
N GLU A 19 3.59 13.45 13.29
CA GLU A 19 2.98 13.60 11.96
C GLU A 19 3.37 14.92 11.29
N HIS A 20 3.74 15.95 12.06
CA HIS A 20 4.19 17.25 11.53
C HIS A 20 5.72 17.38 11.51
N ASN A 21 6.45 16.54 12.24
CA ASN A 21 7.92 16.53 12.30
C ASN A 21 8.45 15.08 12.32
N PRO A 22 8.19 14.29 11.26
CA PRO A 22 8.59 12.89 11.22
C PRO A 22 10.11 12.78 11.16
N ASN A 23 10.72 12.09 12.13
CA ASN A 23 12.12 11.71 12.06
C ASN A 23 12.29 10.38 11.30
N LEU A 24 13.54 10.00 11.02
CA LEU A 24 13.81 8.77 10.27
C LEU A 24 13.30 7.52 10.99
N ASP A 25 13.37 7.46 12.32
CA ASP A 25 12.89 6.30 13.09
C ASP A 25 11.38 6.11 12.97
N PHE A 26 10.63 7.22 12.97
CA PHE A 26 9.20 7.24 12.70
C PHE A 26 8.89 6.71 11.29
N LEU A 27 9.56 7.23 10.26
CA LEU A 27 9.36 6.80 8.88
C LEU A 27 9.73 5.32 8.69
N MET A 28 10.83 4.87 9.30
CA MET A 28 11.29 3.50 9.21
C MET A 28 10.42 2.52 10.00
N ASN A 29 9.54 3.01 10.88
CA ASN A 29 8.64 2.15 11.64
C ASN A 29 7.70 1.35 10.74
N ILE A 30 7.44 1.77 9.49
CA ILE A 30 6.69 0.98 8.50
C ILE A 30 7.23 -0.45 8.30
N TYR A 31 8.52 -0.68 8.54
CA TYR A 31 9.11 -2.03 8.45
C TYR A 31 8.83 -2.90 9.68
N ASN A 32 8.39 -2.30 10.78
CA ASN A 32 7.95 -3.01 11.99
C ASN A 32 6.44 -3.27 11.98
N ILE A 33 5.69 -2.61 11.10
CA ILE A 33 4.23 -2.78 11.00
C ILE A 33 3.94 -4.00 10.11
N PRO A 34 3.44 -5.11 10.66
CA PRO A 34 3.09 -6.26 9.85
C PRO A 34 1.88 -5.93 8.98
N ARG A 35 1.85 -6.48 7.75
CA ARG A 35 0.64 -6.39 6.93
C ARG A 35 -0.50 -7.10 7.64
N ALA A 36 -1.72 -6.58 7.54
CA ALA A 36 -2.90 -7.23 8.09
C ALA A 36 -3.11 -8.62 7.44
N PHE A 37 -2.73 -8.77 6.18
CA PHE A 37 -2.60 -10.08 5.53
C PHE A 37 -1.48 -10.94 6.16
N GLY A 38 -0.33 -10.35 6.51
CA GLY A 38 0.75 -10.95 7.27
C GLY A 38 0.28 -11.62 8.57
N VAL A 39 -0.39 -10.85 9.43
CA VAL A 39 -0.86 -11.30 10.76
C VAL A 39 -2.06 -12.26 10.70
N SER A 40 -2.71 -12.41 9.54
CA SER A 40 -3.78 -13.40 9.37
C SER A 40 -3.28 -14.86 9.47
N GLY A 41 -1.96 -15.08 9.56
CA GLY A 41 -1.32 -16.41 9.57
C GLY A 41 -1.03 -16.95 8.17
N PHE A 42 -1.20 -16.10 7.15
CA PHE A 42 -1.09 -16.43 5.72
C PHE A 42 -0.19 -15.49 4.93
N GLY A 43 0.17 -14.32 5.44
CA GLY A 43 1.02 -13.35 4.71
C GLY A 43 2.50 -13.38 5.12
N GLY A 44 2.96 -14.40 5.82
CA GLY A 44 4.38 -14.58 6.16
C GLY A 44 4.95 -13.42 6.96
N ASN A 45 6.16 -12.99 6.63
CA ASN A 45 6.88 -11.88 7.26
C ASN A 45 6.73 -10.55 6.49
N TRP A 46 5.64 -10.38 5.73
CA TRP A 46 5.36 -9.13 5.04
C TRP A 46 4.99 -8.02 6.02
N ASN A 47 5.56 -6.84 5.79
CA ASN A 47 5.34 -5.60 6.52
C ASN A 47 5.05 -4.47 5.53
N VAL A 48 4.55 -3.34 6.04
CA VAL A 48 4.15 -2.19 5.22
C VAL A 48 5.33 -1.62 4.42
N GLY A 49 6.53 -1.61 5.00
CA GLY A 49 7.74 -1.18 4.29
C GLY A 49 8.07 -2.05 3.07
N ARG A 50 7.98 -3.38 3.20
CA ARG A 50 8.17 -4.31 2.07
C ARG A 50 7.09 -4.15 1.01
N HIS A 51 5.82 -3.96 1.43
CA HIS A 51 4.72 -3.66 0.53
C HIS A 51 5.02 -2.40 -0.29
N SER A 52 5.36 -1.30 0.37
CA SER A 52 5.65 0.00 -0.27
C SER A 52 6.80 -0.09 -1.28
N VAL A 53 7.87 -0.83 -0.94
CA VAL A 53 8.98 -1.09 -1.88
C VAL A 53 8.53 -1.95 -3.07
N ALA A 54 7.74 -3.00 -2.84
CA ALA A 54 7.18 -3.81 -3.92
C ALA A 54 6.29 -2.96 -4.85
N THR A 55 5.44 -2.10 -4.29
CA THR A 55 4.61 -1.14 -5.02
C THR A 55 5.46 -0.18 -5.85
N ALA A 56 6.59 0.30 -5.32
CA ALA A 56 7.53 1.15 -6.05
C ALA A 56 8.21 0.43 -7.24
N PHE A 57 8.58 -0.84 -7.07
CA PHE A 57 9.08 -1.65 -8.19
C PHE A 57 7.99 -1.92 -9.24
N VAL A 58 6.77 -2.25 -8.81
CA VAL A 58 5.63 -2.39 -9.72
C VAL A 58 5.39 -1.08 -10.48
N ALA A 59 5.51 0.08 -9.83
CA ALA A 59 5.40 1.40 -10.48
C ALA A 59 6.45 1.62 -11.57
N LEU A 60 7.69 1.15 -11.39
CA LEU A 60 8.72 1.18 -12.43
C LEU A 60 8.32 0.32 -13.64
N TYR A 61 7.84 -0.90 -13.41
CA TYR A 61 7.35 -1.78 -14.48
C TYR A 61 6.11 -1.20 -15.17
N TRP A 62 5.18 -0.63 -14.41
CA TRP A 62 3.97 0.00 -14.93
C TRP A 62 4.33 1.20 -15.80
N SER A 63 5.24 2.04 -15.34
CA SER A 63 5.73 3.21 -16.09
C SER A 63 6.41 2.79 -17.39
N LYS A 64 7.24 1.74 -17.36
CA LYS A 64 7.86 1.17 -18.57
C LYS A 64 6.81 0.63 -19.54
N TYR A 65 5.84 -0.13 -19.04
CA TYR A 65 4.77 -0.73 -19.84
C TYR A 65 3.86 0.31 -20.49
N ASN A 66 3.71 1.49 -19.88
CA ASN A 66 2.90 2.59 -20.38
C ASN A 66 3.71 3.68 -21.10
N HIS A 67 5.02 3.51 -21.24
CA HIS A 67 5.92 4.51 -21.83
C HIS A 67 5.80 5.90 -21.18
N PHE A 68 5.70 5.95 -19.85
CA PHE A 68 5.69 7.22 -19.12
C PHE A 68 7.03 7.94 -19.26
N SER A 69 7.00 9.29 -19.24
CA SER A 69 8.21 10.09 -19.17
C SER A 69 9.00 9.79 -17.88
N PRO A 70 10.32 10.03 -17.86
CA PRO A 70 11.12 9.86 -16.65
C PRO A 70 10.54 10.61 -15.45
N GLU A 71 10.11 11.85 -15.65
CA GLU A 71 9.47 12.66 -14.61
C GLU A 71 8.19 12.01 -14.05
N LYS A 72 7.29 11.54 -14.93
CA LYS A 72 6.06 10.89 -14.50
C LYS A 72 6.34 9.58 -13.75
N ARG A 73 7.32 8.81 -14.23
CA ARG A 73 7.80 7.58 -13.57
C ARG A 73 8.30 7.89 -12.17
N ASP A 74 9.19 8.87 -12.03
CA ASP A 74 9.85 9.19 -10.76
C ASP A 74 8.86 9.71 -9.72
N ARG A 75 7.88 10.52 -10.15
CA ARG A 75 6.75 10.93 -9.30
C ARG A 75 5.90 9.73 -8.85
N LEU A 76 5.56 8.82 -9.76
CA LEU A 76 4.77 7.63 -9.42
C LEU A 76 5.52 6.71 -8.45
N THR A 77 6.80 6.45 -8.70
CA THR A 77 7.66 5.63 -7.83
C THR A 77 7.82 6.26 -6.45
N THR A 78 7.98 7.59 -6.38
CA THR A 78 8.04 8.31 -5.10
C THR A 78 6.72 8.20 -4.35
N GLN A 79 5.58 8.43 -5.03
CA GLN A 79 4.26 8.24 -4.42
C GLN A 79 4.05 6.81 -3.94
N ALA A 80 4.50 5.82 -4.70
CA ALA A 80 4.42 4.41 -4.31
C ALA A 80 5.21 4.08 -3.04
N LEU A 81 6.40 4.66 -2.86
CA LEU A 81 7.19 4.48 -1.64
C LEU A 81 6.51 5.08 -0.41
N LEU A 82 5.75 6.15 -0.59
CA LEU A 82 5.27 6.99 0.52
C LEU A 82 3.78 6.82 0.83
N HIS A 83 3.01 6.08 0.00
CA HIS A 83 1.55 6.06 0.07
C HIS A 83 0.97 5.54 1.40
N ASP A 84 1.71 4.68 2.08
CA ASP A 84 1.31 4.07 3.36
C ASP A 84 2.13 4.59 4.55
N LEU A 85 2.76 5.77 4.45
CA LEU A 85 3.53 6.33 5.57
C LEU A 85 2.72 6.53 6.85
N HIS A 86 1.44 6.88 6.74
CA HIS A 86 0.54 6.98 7.90
C HIS A 86 0.46 5.67 8.70
N GLU A 87 0.68 4.51 8.08
CA GLU A 87 0.63 3.22 8.76
C GLU A 87 1.78 3.04 9.75
N ALA A 88 2.87 3.84 9.65
CA ALA A 88 3.93 3.90 10.66
C ALA A 88 3.40 4.17 12.07
N VAL A 89 2.25 4.84 12.19
CA VAL A 89 1.59 5.14 13.47
C VAL A 89 0.25 4.45 13.61
N THR A 90 -0.53 4.33 12.53
CA THR A 90 -1.88 3.77 12.63
C THR A 90 -1.91 2.26 12.62
N GLY A 91 -0.79 1.63 12.23
CA GLY A 91 -0.76 0.24 11.82
C GLY A 91 -1.47 0.02 10.48
N ASP A 92 -1.36 -1.20 9.95
CA ASP A 92 -2.11 -1.62 8.78
C ASP A 92 -3.54 -1.99 9.19
N ILE A 93 -4.50 -1.18 8.73
CA ILE A 93 -5.93 -1.34 9.03
C ILE A 93 -6.61 -1.93 7.79
N LEU A 94 -7.25 -3.10 7.92
CA LEU A 94 -7.97 -3.68 6.78
C LEU A 94 -9.08 -2.74 6.27
N PRO A 95 -9.27 -2.65 4.94
CA PRO A 95 -10.26 -1.74 4.34
C PRO A 95 -11.69 -1.88 4.91
N MET A 96 -12.11 -3.08 5.29
CA MET A 96 -13.42 -3.38 5.88
C MET A 96 -13.65 -2.74 7.26
N PHE A 97 -12.58 -2.33 7.96
CA PHE A 97 -12.65 -1.64 9.24
C PHE A 97 -12.46 -0.11 9.12
N LYS A 98 -12.18 0.40 7.91
CA LYS A 98 -12.02 1.85 7.67
C LYS A 98 -13.39 2.53 7.51
N ALA A 99 -14.03 2.88 8.63
CA ALA A 99 -15.19 3.78 8.61
C ALA A 99 -14.81 5.15 7.98
N ARG A 100 -15.78 5.90 7.45
CA ARG A 100 -15.51 7.20 6.78
C ARG A 100 -14.70 8.17 7.65
N VAL A 101 -15.03 8.24 8.93
CA VAL A 101 -14.31 9.09 9.90
C VAL A 101 -12.85 8.67 10.02
N VAL A 102 -12.59 7.36 10.08
CA VAL A 102 -11.23 6.81 10.13
C VAL A 102 -10.47 7.19 8.86
N LYS A 103 -11.07 7.00 7.67
CA LYS A 103 -10.44 7.35 6.38
C LYS A 103 -9.99 8.81 6.32
N ASN A 104 -10.85 9.74 6.75
CA ASN A 104 -10.53 11.16 6.78
C ASN A 104 -9.34 11.45 7.72
N GLN A 105 -9.30 10.79 8.88
CA GLN A 105 -8.21 10.96 9.82
C GLN A 105 -6.89 10.40 9.26
N LEU A 106 -6.91 9.20 8.65
CA LEU A 106 -5.73 8.62 8.00
C LEU A 106 -5.19 9.52 6.90
N ALA A 107 -6.09 10.07 6.07
CA ALA A 107 -5.71 11.00 5.00
C ALA A 107 -5.06 12.28 5.56
N LYS A 108 -5.56 12.80 6.68
CA LYS A 108 -4.97 13.96 7.36
C LYS A 108 -3.57 13.66 7.89
N ILE A 109 -3.39 12.52 8.58
CA ILE A 109 -2.07 12.09 9.08
C ILE A 109 -1.08 11.97 7.92
N GLN A 110 -1.49 11.29 6.84
CA GLN A 110 -0.69 11.13 5.64
C GLN A 110 -0.31 12.49 5.03
N GLU A 111 -1.27 13.41 4.91
CA GLU A 111 -1.03 14.75 4.36
C GLU A 111 -0.05 15.56 5.21
N ASN A 112 -0.19 15.53 6.54
CA ASN A 112 0.72 16.20 7.46
C ASN A 112 2.17 15.69 7.28
N ILE A 113 2.35 14.36 7.20
CA ILE A 113 3.67 13.74 7.00
C ILE A 113 4.26 14.16 5.65
N LEU A 114 3.47 14.13 4.58
CA LEU A 114 3.93 14.51 3.25
C LEU A 114 4.30 15.99 3.17
N GLN A 115 3.52 16.88 3.79
CA GLN A 115 3.82 18.31 3.87
C GLN A 115 5.14 18.55 4.63
N ALA A 116 5.36 17.85 5.75
CA ALA A 116 6.60 17.95 6.51
C ALA A 116 7.84 17.49 5.74
N LEU A 117 7.67 16.58 4.76
CA LEU A 117 8.72 16.10 3.87
C LEU A 117 8.82 16.90 2.55
N GLU A 118 8.04 17.97 2.39
CA GLU A 118 7.94 18.75 1.16
C GLU A 118 7.57 17.92 -0.08
N VAL A 119 6.77 16.86 0.13
CA VAL A 119 6.31 15.97 -0.93
C VAL A 119 4.87 16.31 -1.32
N HIS A 120 4.65 16.52 -2.62
CA HIS A 120 3.32 16.75 -3.17
C HIS A 120 2.88 15.58 -4.02
N PHE A 121 1.78 14.94 -3.63
CA PHE A 121 1.17 13.87 -4.42
C PHE A 121 0.46 14.46 -5.65
N ASP A 122 0.86 13.98 -6.83
CA ASP A 122 0.21 14.28 -8.09
C ASP A 122 -1.09 13.48 -8.20
N LYS A 123 -2.21 14.18 -8.10
CA LYS A 123 -3.56 13.59 -8.20
C LYS A 123 -3.78 12.89 -9.55
N ASN A 124 -3.07 13.28 -10.60
CA ASN A 124 -3.19 12.62 -11.91
C ASN A 124 -2.60 11.19 -11.91
N LEU A 125 -1.81 10.85 -10.88
CA LEU A 125 -1.20 9.54 -10.69
C LEU A 125 -1.99 8.63 -9.75
N GLU A 126 -3.07 9.10 -9.13
CA GLU A 126 -3.84 8.31 -8.15
C GLU A 126 -4.29 6.97 -8.74
N LYS A 127 -4.78 6.97 -9.98
CA LYS A 127 -5.17 5.74 -10.69
C LYS A 127 -4.01 4.78 -10.93
N ASP A 128 -2.85 5.33 -11.29
CA ASP A 128 -1.66 4.55 -11.62
C ASP A 128 -1.09 3.95 -10.33
N LEU A 129 -1.04 4.73 -9.25
CA LEU A 129 -0.64 4.31 -7.91
C LEU A 129 -1.55 3.19 -7.40
N LYS A 130 -2.87 3.35 -7.51
CA LYS A 130 -3.81 2.34 -7.00
C LYS A 130 -3.68 1.00 -7.72
N ILE A 131 -3.43 1.01 -9.03
CA ILE A 131 -3.12 -0.22 -9.78
C ILE A 131 -1.83 -0.85 -9.26
N CYS A 132 -0.79 -0.06 -9.03
CA CYS A 132 0.49 -0.57 -8.53
C CYS A 132 0.35 -1.22 -7.15
N ASP A 133 -0.39 -0.59 -6.23
CA ASP A 133 -0.71 -1.13 -4.89
C ASP A 133 -1.46 -2.47 -5.00
N LEU A 134 -2.55 -2.50 -5.78
CA LEU A 134 -3.34 -3.73 -5.95
C LEU A 134 -2.54 -4.88 -6.58
N VAL A 135 -1.64 -4.57 -7.52
CA VAL A 135 -0.74 -5.55 -8.15
C VAL A 135 0.37 -5.98 -7.19
N ALA A 136 0.93 -5.08 -6.40
CA ALA A 136 1.90 -5.42 -5.37
C ALA A 136 1.30 -6.40 -4.37
N PHE A 137 0.04 -6.22 -3.95
CA PHE A 137 -0.61 -7.18 -3.08
C PHE A 137 -0.79 -8.57 -3.71
N LEU A 138 -1.05 -8.67 -5.03
CA LEU A 138 -1.02 -9.95 -5.74
C LEU A 138 0.37 -10.61 -5.70
N TYR A 139 1.43 -9.82 -5.85
CA TYR A 139 2.80 -10.29 -5.69
C TYR A 139 3.05 -10.83 -4.27
N GLU A 140 2.56 -10.15 -3.23
CA GLU A 140 2.68 -10.64 -1.84
C GLU A 140 2.06 -12.01 -1.67
N ILE A 141 0.82 -12.19 -2.14
CA ILE A 141 0.11 -13.46 -2.06
C ILE A 141 0.90 -14.55 -2.79
N LYS A 142 1.42 -14.24 -4.00
CA LYS A 142 2.26 -15.17 -4.76
C LYS A 142 3.53 -15.56 -3.99
N GLN A 143 4.20 -14.64 -3.30
CA GLN A 143 5.44 -14.94 -2.57
C GLN A 143 5.22 -15.81 -1.33
N VAL A 144 4.02 -15.78 -0.74
CA VAL A 144 3.72 -16.58 0.45
C VAL A 144 3.13 -17.96 0.10
N SER A 145 2.51 -18.08 -1.07
CA SER A 145 1.96 -19.33 -1.61
C SER A 145 2.93 -20.52 -1.77
N PRO A 146 4.23 -20.40 -2.12
CA PRO A 146 5.03 -21.54 -2.59
C PRO A 146 5.55 -22.45 -1.46
N SER A 147 5.49 -22.01 -0.21
CA SER A 147 6.06 -22.74 0.95
C SER A 147 5.02 -23.44 1.82
N ILE A 148 3.74 -23.47 1.43
CA ILE A 148 2.67 -23.94 2.33
C ILE A 148 2.18 -25.34 1.92
N LEU A 149 2.75 -26.37 2.56
CA LEU A 149 2.33 -27.79 2.48
C LEU A 149 0.89 -28.07 3.00
N ASN A 150 0.09 -27.04 3.29
CA ASN A 150 -1.26 -27.17 3.83
C ASN A 150 -2.32 -26.81 2.76
N PRO A 151 -3.08 -27.78 2.23
CA PRO A 151 -4.09 -27.56 1.20
C PRO A 151 -5.13 -26.50 1.52
N LYS A 152 -5.53 -26.35 2.79
CA LYS A 152 -6.51 -25.33 3.20
C LYS A 152 -5.96 -23.92 3.04
N LYS A 153 -4.67 -23.74 3.31
CA LYS A 153 -3.99 -22.44 3.13
C LYS A 153 -3.81 -22.11 1.65
N LEU A 154 -3.53 -23.11 0.81
CA LEU A 154 -3.48 -22.95 -0.65
C LEU A 154 -4.84 -22.52 -1.23
N GLN A 155 -5.93 -23.16 -0.79
CA GLN A 155 -7.28 -22.81 -1.20
C GLN A 155 -7.65 -21.37 -0.79
N LEU A 156 -7.24 -20.95 0.41
CA LEU A 156 -7.46 -19.58 0.85
C LEU A 156 -6.62 -18.58 0.03
N ALA A 157 -5.34 -18.85 -0.21
CA ALA A 157 -4.50 -17.99 -1.05
C ALA A 157 -5.06 -17.83 -2.47
N THR A 158 -5.60 -18.92 -3.05
CA THR A 158 -6.29 -18.90 -4.34
C THR A 158 -7.54 -18.02 -4.28
N THR A 159 -8.35 -18.16 -3.23
CA THR A 159 -9.55 -17.33 -3.02
C THR A 159 -9.21 -15.84 -2.89
N ILE A 160 -8.18 -15.52 -2.12
CA ILE A 160 -7.73 -14.13 -1.91
C ILE A 160 -7.16 -13.56 -3.22
N THR A 161 -6.35 -14.35 -3.95
CA THR A 161 -5.82 -13.97 -5.26
C THR A 161 -6.97 -13.64 -6.22
N GLN A 162 -7.98 -14.49 -6.31
CA GLN A 162 -9.12 -14.27 -7.20
C GLN A 162 -9.89 -12.99 -6.82
N LYS A 163 -10.21 -12.81 -5.54
CA LYS A 163 -10.89 -11.60 -5.05
C LYS A 163 -10.08 -10.34 -5.36
N GLN A 164 -8.76 -10.39 -5.19
CA GLN A 164 -7.89 -9.26 -5.46
C GLN A 164 -7.79 -8.95 -6.95
N GLN A 165 -7.77 -9.98 -7.82
CA GLN A 165 -7.86 -9.79 -9.27
C GLN A 165 -9.20 -9.17 -9.67
N ASP A 166 -10.31 -9.61 -9.07
CA ASP A 166 -11.64 -9.05 -9.33
C ASP A 166 -11.68 -7.55 -8.97
N ILE A 167 -11.20 -7.18 -7.77
CA ILE A 167 -11.06 -5.77 -7.34
C ILE A 167 -10.21 -4.97 -8.33
N LEU A 168 -9.08 -5.51 -8.76
CA LEU A 168 -8.19 -4.85 -9.72
C LEU A 168 -8.86 -4.64 -11.09
N PHE A 169 -9.63 -5.62 -11.57
CA PHE A 169 -10.33 -5.51 -12.84
C PHE A 169 -11.53 -4.57 -12.78
N GLU A 170 -12.29 -4.60 -11.69
CA GLU A 170 -13.39 -3.67 -11.43
C GLU A 170 -12.86 -2.22 -11.36
N TYR A 171 -11.82 -1.98 -10.56
CA TYR A 171 -11.18 -0.68 -10.48
C TYR A 171 -10.63 -0.22 -11.84
N GLY A 172 -9.98 -1.13 -12.58
CA GLY A 172 -9.51 -0.87 -13.92
C GLY A 172 -10.64 -0.42 -14.86
N GLN A 173 -11.78 -1.11 -14.82
CA GLN A 173 -12.95 -0.76 -15.61
C GLN A 173 -13.51 0.62 -15.25
N GLU A 174 -13.65 0.93 -13.95
CA GLU A 174 -14.10 2.23 -13.46
C GLU A 174 -13.21 3.37 -13.96
N MET A 175 -11.89 3.13 -14.03
CA MET A 175 -10.90 4.12 -14.47
C MET A 175 -10.65 4.11 -16.00
N GLY A 176 -11.44 3.36 -16.78
CA GLY A 176 -11.32 3.30 -18.23
C GLY A 176 -10.12 2.49 -18.76
N ILE A 177 -9.55 1.61 -17.93
CA ILE A 177 -8.41 0.75 -18.26
C ILE A 177 -8.92 -0.64 -18.64
N ARG A 178 -8.61 -1.04 -19.89
CA ARG A 178 -9.05 -2.34 -20.43
C ARG A 178 -8.49 -3.50 -19.60
N LYS A 179 -9.36 -4.45 -19.22
CA LYS A 179 -8.99 -5.70 -18.53
C LYS A 179 -7.79 -6.41 -19.16
N GLU A 180 -7.75 -6.49 -20.50
CA GLU A 180 -6.66 -7.13 -21.23
C GLU A 180 -5.31 -6.43 -21.06
N LYS A 181 -5.30 -5.11 -20.84
CA LYS A 181 -4.07 -4.38 -20.54
C LYS A 181 -3.50 -4.79 -19.19
N ILE A 182 -4.37 -4.95 -18.19
CA ILE A 182 -3.99 -5.38 -16.84
C ILE A 182 -3.51 -6.84 -16.88
N LYS A 183 -4.23 -7.76 -17.54
CA LYS A 183 -3.80 -9.16 -17.69
C LYS A 183 -2.41 -9.28 -18.32
N LYS A 184 -2.14 -8.52 -19.40
CA LYS A 184 -0.82 -8.48 -20.04
C LYS A 184 0.27 -7.98 -19.10
N PHE A 185 -0.05 -6.99 -18.26
CA PHE A 185 0.86 -6.47 -17.27
C PHE A 185 1.17 -7.47 -16.16
N LEU A 186 0.15 -8.15 -15.61
CA LEU A 186 0.32 -9.22 -14.62
C LEU A 186 1.21 -10.34 -15.18
N LYS A 187 0.95 -10.78 -16.43
CA LYS A 187 1.79 -11.77 -17.12
C LYS A 187 3.26 -11.33 -17.26
N LEU A 188 3.52 -10.05 -17.47
CA LEU A 188 4.88 -9.51 -17.57
C LEU A 188 5.63 -9.58 -16.23
N LEU A 189 4.91 -9.52 -15.11
CA LEU A 189 5.45 -9.65 -13.76
C LEU A 189 5.46 -11.11 -13.25
N ASP A 190 5.03 -12.06 -14.08
CA ASP A 190 4.80 -13.45 -13.68
C ASP A 190 3.80 -13.56 -12.51
N ILE A 191 2.73 -12.74 -12.49
CA ILE A 191 1.67 -12.75 -11.46
C ILE A 191 0.38 -13.33 -12.03
#